data_AF-A0A5K0X4Y1-F1
#
_entry.id   AF-A0A5K0X4Y1-F1
#
_cell.length_a   1.000
_cell.length_b   1.000
_cell.length_c   1.000
_cell.angle_alpha   90.00
_cell.angle_beta   90.00
_cell.angle_gamma   90.00
#
_symmetry.space_group_name_H-M   'P 1'
#
loop_
_entity.id
_entity.type
_entity.pdbx_description
1 polymer ?
#
loop_
_entity_poly.entity_id
_entity_poly.type
_entity_poly.pdbx_seq_one_letter_code
_entity_poly.pdbx_strand_id
1 'polypeptide(L)'
;YGKIFTTHLFGKRTVISADANFNKWVLQNEGKLFRAKFPKAFSEVFGKYGMLSIHGDLQRKLHGVAINLLGQDKLKAHFLAEVDSMIRTRVRQWVGGEILLQDELRM
;
A
#
# COMPACT_ATOMS: atom_id res chain seq x y z
N TYR A 1 2.23 15.26 25.11
CA TYR A 1 3.27 15.06 24.08
C TYR A 1 3.03 15.84 22.79
N GLY A 2 1.79 16.18 22.41
CA GLY A 2 1.52 16.99 21.21
C GLY A 2 1.39 16.15 19.94
N LYS A 3 1.08 16.80 18.80
CA LYS A 3 0.89 16.11 17.51
C LYS A 3 2.18 15.52 16.94
N ILE A 4 3.34 16.00 17.39
CA ILE A 4 4.66 15.47 17.01
C ILE A 4 5.43 15.22 18.30
N PHE A 5 5.87 13.97 18.50
CA PHE A 5 6.60 13.58 19.70
C PHE A 5 7.64 12.50 19.41
N THR A 6 8.61 12.36 20.30
CA THR A 6 9.66 11.35 20.17
C THR A 6 9.40 10.20 21.13
N THR A 7 9.58 8.97 20.66
CA THR A 7 9.52 7.74 21.46
C THR A 7 10.59 6.75 20.99
N HIS A 8 10.66 5.58 21.59
CA HIS A 8 11.46 4.46 21.11
C HIS A 8 10.53 3.39 20.52
N LEU A 9 10.64 3.17 19.21
CA LEU A 9 9.93 2.11 18.50
C LEU A 9 10.96 1.13 17.93
N PHE A 10 10.74 -0.17 18.13
CA PHE A 10 11.64 -1.24 17.65
C PHE A 10 13.12 -1.03 18.06
N GLY A 11 13.34 -0.59 19.30
CA GLY A 11 14.68 -0.33 19.84
C GLY A 11 15.39 0.89 19.26
N LYS A 12 14.68 1.77 18.52
CA LYS A 12 15.23 2.97 17.90
C LYS A 12 14.45 4.21 18.26
N ARG A 13 15.17 5.30 18.52
CA ARG A 13 14.58 6.62 18.71
C ARG A 13 13.83 7.03 17.44
N THR A 14 12.53 7.26 17.58
CA THR A 14 11.59 7.47 16.47
C THR A 14 10.72 8.68 16.79
N VAL A 15 10.59 9.58 15.82
CA VAL A 15 9.65 10.70 15.89
C VAL A 15 8.32 10.24 15.29
N ILE A 16 7.25 10.33 16.07
CA ILE A 16 5.88 10.07 15.62
C ILE A 16 5.21 11.40 15.32
N SER A 17 4.59 11.51 14.13
CA SER A 17 3.79 12.66 13.73
C SER A 17 2.36 12.23 13.40
N ALA A 18 1.41 12.86 14.10
CA ALA A 18 -0.01 12.87 13.81
C ALA A 18 -0.46 14.22 13.20
N ASP A 19 0.48 15.07 12.76
CA ASP A 19 0.18 16.34 12.11
C ASP A 19 0.11 16.18 10.58
N ALA A 20 -1.02 16.55 9.98
CA ALA A 20 -1.24 16.37 8.55
C ALA A 20 -0.31 17.22 7.66
N ASN A 21 0.02 18.44 8.09
CA ASN A 21 0.89 19.34 7.32
C ASN A 21 2.34 18.83 7.35
N PHE A 22 2.80 18.41 8.52
CA PHE A 22 4.11 17.80 8.66
C PHE A 22 4.20 16.49 7.87
N ASN A 23 3.19 15.63 7.94
CA ASN A 23 3.15 14.38 7.20
C ASN A 23 3.22 14.62 5.69
N LYS A 24 2.47 15.62 5.17
CA LYS A 24 2.54 16.02 3.77
C LYS A 24 3.94 16.51 3.38
N TRP A 25 4.57 17.32 4.23
CA TRP A 25 5.92 17.83 3.97
C TRP A 25 6.97 16.70 3.95
N VAL A 26 6.87 15.74 4.88
CA VAL A 26 7.76 14.55 4.90
C VAL A 26 7.62 13.74 3.62
N LEU A 27 6.38 13.46 3.18
CA LEU A 27 6.11 12.70 1.96
C LEU A 27 6.60 13.44 0.69
N GLN A 28 6.44 14.76 0.62
CA GLN A 28 6.93 15.56 -0.50
C GLN A 28 8.47 15.61 -0.59
N ASN A 29 9.17 15.37 0.52
CA ASN A 29 10.64 15.35 0.59
C ASN A 29 11.23 13.93 0.63
N GLU A 30 10.41 12.92 0.34
CA GLU A 30 10.87 11.54 0.18
C GLU A 30 11.91 11.44 -0.96
N GLY A 31 13.05 10.80 -0.68
CA GLY A 31 14.20 10.68 -1.59
C GLY A 31 15.21 11.84 -1.50
N LYS A 32 14.87 12.96 -0.85
CA LYS A 32 15.79 14.08 -0.62
C LYS A 32 16.24 14.17 0.85
N LEU A 33 15.28 14.36 1.75
CA LEU A 33 15.51 14.51 3.19
C LEU A 33 15.09 13.26 3.97
N PHE A 34 14.10 12.53 3.45
CA PHE A 34 13.55 11.35 4.08
C PHE A 34 13.68 10.13 3.19
N ARG A 35 13.82 8.97 3.82
CA ARG A 35 13.83 7.68 3.14
C ARG A 35 12.83 6.78 3.86
N ALA A 36 11.89 6.21 3.11
CA ALA A 36 11.05 5.15 3.66
C ALA A 36 11.92 4.06 4.28
N LYS A 37 11.50 3.49 5.40
CA LYS A 37 12.18 2.34 5.99
C LYS A 37 11.17 1.55 6.76
N PHE A 38 10.94 0.33 6.31
CA PHE A 38 10.04 -0.59 6.99
C PHE A 38 10.82 -1.40 8.03
N PRO A 39 10.16 -1.84 9.12
CA PRO A 39 10.77 -2.79 10.06
C PRO A 39 11.26 -4.05 9.34
N LYS A 40 12.31 -4.69 9.87
CA LYS A 40 12.96 -5.85 9.23
C LYS A 40 11.99 -6.99 8.91
N ALA A 41 11.02 -7.24 9.81
CA ALA A 41 9.99 -8.25 9.60
C ALA A 41 9.18 -8.03 8.31
N PHE A 42 8.85 -6.78 7.97
CA PHE A 42 8.16 -6.46 6.73
C PHE A 42 9.07 -6.68 5.51
N SER A 43 10.35 -6.29 5.58
CA SER A 43 11.27 -6.53 4.46
C SER A 43 11.54 -8.01 4.19
N GLU A 44 11.42 -8.87 5.20
CA GLU A 44 11.60 -10.32 5.09
C GLU A 44 10.40 -10.99 4.41
N VAL A 45 9.18 -10.52 4.69
CA VAL A 45 7.94 -11.00 4.06
C VAL A 45 7.80 -10.55 2.61
N PHE A 46 8.08 -9.28 2.31
CA PHE A 46 7.89 -8.72 0.96
C PHE A 46 9.09 -8.94 0.01
N GLY A 47 10.16 -9.57 0.50
CA GLY A 47 11.39 -9.79 -0.24
C GLY A 47 12.14 -8.50 -0.59
N LYS A 48 13.39 -8.67 -1.05
CA LYS A 48 14.31 -7.57 -1.41
C LYS A 48 13.82 -6.71 -2.60
N TYR A 49 12.78 -7.15 -3.31
CA TYR A 49 12.22 -6.54 -4.52
C TYR A 49 10.75 -6.13 -4.39
N GLY A 50 10.13 -6.24 -3.20
CA GLY A 50 8.79 -5.70 -2.98
C GLY A 50 8.79 -4.18 -3.19
N MET A 51 7.70 -3.62 -3.73
CA MET A 51 7.56 -2.17 -4.00
C MET A 51 7.84 -1.29 -2.77
N LEU A 52 7.72 -1.87 -1.56
CA LEU A 52 8.01 -1.26 -0.26
C LEU A 52 9.50 -1.25 0.12
N SER A 53 10.33 -2.09 -0.52
CA SER A 53 11.77 -2.20 -0.30
C SER A 53 12.58 -1.40 -1.35
N ILE A 54 11.94 -0.94 -2.41
CA ILE A 54 12.58 -0.23 -3.52
C ILE A 54 12.47 1.27 -3.30
N HIS A 55 13.59 1.99 -3.43
CA HIS A 55 13.67 3.41 -3.12
C HIS A 55 14.25 4.19 -4.31
N GLY A 56 13.85 5.45 -4.46
CA GLY A 56 14.39 6.36 -5.48
C GLY A 56 13.84 6.11 -6.88
N ASP A 57 14.68 6.25 -7.91
CA ASP A 57 14.24 6.19 -9.31
C ASP A 57 13.57 4.88 -9.71
N LEU A 58 13.90 3.77 -9.06
CA LEU A 58 13.26 2.48 -9.34
C LEU A 58 11.83 2.42 -8.79
N GLN A 59 11.55 3.02 -7.62
CA GLN A 59 10.19 3.16 -7.08
C GLN A 59 9.38 4.11 -7.97
N ARG A 60 9.97 5.22 -8.40
CA ARG A 60 9.33 6.18 -9.31
C ARG A 60 8.99 5.55 -10.66
N LYS A 61 9.90 4.73 -11.22
CA LYS A 61 9.66 3.97 -12.46
C LYS A 61 8.59 2.90 -12.28
N LEU A 62 8.64 2.12 -11.21
CA LEU A 62 7.62 1.10 -10.90
C LEU A 62 6.24 1.73 -10.66
N HIS A 63 6.19 2.82 -9.90
CA HIS A 63 4.97 3.58 -9.66
C HIS A 63 4.44 4.21 -10.96
N GLY A 64 5.32 4.71 -11.82
CA GLY A 64 4.95 5.20 -13.15
C GLY A 64 4.40 4.09 -14.06
N VAL A 65 5.00 2.90 -14.05
CA VAL A 65 4.50 1.72 -14.77
C VAL A 65 3.15 1.27 -14.21
N ALA A 66 2.99 1.25 -12.88
CA ALA A 66 1.73 0.91 -12.22
C ALA A 66 0.63 1.93 -12.55
N ILE A 67 0.91 3.24 -12.46
CA ILE A 67 -0.04 4.28 -12.84
C ILE A 67 -0.40 4.18 -14.33
N ASN A 68 0.55 3.92 -15.20
CA ASN A 68 0.30 3.79 -16.64
C ASN A 68 -0.53 2.54 -16.95
N LEU A 69 -0.29 1.43 -16.23
CA LEU A 69 -1.10 0.21 -16.32
C LEU A 69 -2.54 0.44 -15.81
N LEU A 70 -2.68 1.24 -14.74
CA LEU A 70 -3.96 1.63 -14.15
C LEU A 70 -4.59 2.87 -14.85
N GLY A 71 -3.92 3.42 -15.85
CA GLY A 71 -4.25 4.68 -16.51
C GLY A 71 -5.35 4.50 -17.56
N GLN A 72 -6.58 4.82 -17.13
CA GLN A 72 -7.82 5.12 -17.87
C GLN A 72 -8.32 4.21 -19.00
N ASP A 73 -7.49 3.64 -19.88
CA ASP A 73 -8.00 2.96 -21.09
C ASP A 73 -8.04 1.43 -20.96
N LYS A 74 -7.02 0.82 -20.34
CA LYS A 74 -6.99 -0.64 -20.13
C LYS A 74 -7.76 -1.10 -18.88
N LEU A 75 -7.81 -0.26 -17.85
CA LEU A 75 -8.49 -0.56 -16.59
C LEU A 75 -10.02 -0.50 -16.74
N LYS A 76 -10.56 0.41 -17.56
CA LYS A 76 -12.01 0.63 -17.63
C LYS A 76 -12.77 -0.44 -18.40
N ALA A 77 -12.20 -1.02 -19.47
CA ALA A 77 -12.94 -1.96 -20.30
C ALA A 77 -12.75 -3.42 -19.86
N HIS A 78 -11.50 -3.88 -19.74
CA HIS A 78 -11.21 -5.29 -19.46
C HIS A 78 -11.16 -5.60 -17.96
N PHE A 79 -10.45 -4.78 -17.19
CA PHE A 79 -10.29 -5.05 -15.75
C PHE A 79 -11.62 -4.90 -14.99
N LEU A 80 -12.43 -3.88 -15.30
CA LEU A 80 -13.76 -3.75 -14.68
C LEU A 80 -14.70 -4.90 -15.04
N ALA A 81 -14.69 -5.39 -16.29
CA ALA A 81 -15.51 -6.52 -16.70
C ALA A 81 -15.09 -7.83 -16.01
N GLU A 82 -13.79 -8.05 -15.86
CA GLU A 82 -13.24 -9.21 -15.17
C GLU A 82 -13.55 -9.17 -13.66
N VAL A 83 -13.36 -8.01 -13.03
CA VAL A 83 -13.74 -7.78 -11.62
C VAL A 83 -15.24 -7.97 -11.41
N ASP A 84 -16.09 -7.42 -12.28
CA ASP A 84 -17.55 -7.59 -12.19
C ASP A 84 -17.96 -9.07 -12.35
N SER A 85 -17.35 -9.79 -13.29
CA SER A 85 -17.57 -11.23 -13.46
C SER A 85 -17.15 -12.05 -12.24
N MET A 86 -15.99 -11.75 -11.66
CA MET A 86 -15.50 -12.40 -10.44
C MET A 86 -16.43 -12.15 -9.25
N ILE A 87 -16.83 -10.88 -9.03
CA ILE A 87 -17.73 -10.50 -7.96
C ILE A 87 -19.08 -11.20 -8.12
N ARG A 88 -19.69 -11.17 -9.31
CA ARG A 88 -20.98 -11.85 -9.58
C ARG A 88 -20.90 -13.35 -9.35
N THR A 89 -19.80 -13.98 -9.73
CA THR A 89 -19.60 -15.42 -9.53
C THR A 89 -19.50 -15.77 -8.05
N ARG A 90 -18.75 -14.98 -7.28
CA ARG A 90 -18.60 -15.18 -5.83
C ARG A 90 -19.90 -14.90 -5.07
N VAL A 91 -20.58 -13.79 -5.36
CA VAL A 91 -21.88 -13.45 -4.75
C VAL A 91 -22.97 -14.47 -5.09
N ARG A 92 -22.95 -15.10 -6.27
CA ARG A 92 -23.87 -16.21 -6.58
C ARG A 92 -23.61 -17.46 -5.73
N GLN A 93 -22.38 -17.72 -5.32
CA GLN A 93 -22.02 -18.84 -4.44
C GLN A 93 -22.45 -18.61 -2.99
N TRP A 94 -22.80 -17.37 -2.64
CA TRP A 94 -23.20 -16.97 -1.30
C TRP A 94 -24.69 -17.22 -1.00
N VAL A 95 -25.47 -17.66 -1.98
CA VAL A 95 -26.92 -17.86 -1.81
C VAL A 95 -27.18 -19.12 -0.99
N GLY A 96 -27.52 -18.94 0.29
CA GLY A 96 -28.08 -19.99 1.16
C GLY A 96 -27.26 -20.36 2.41
N GLY A 97 -26.17 -19.66 2.73
CA GLY A 97 -25.34 -19.95 3.90
C GLY A 97 -24.87 -18.71 4.65
N GLU A 98 -24.47 -18.89 5.91
CA GLU A 98 -23.75 -17.88 6.70
C GLU A 98 -22.28 -17.85 6.27
N ILE A 99 -21.73 -16.66 6.03
CA ILE A 99 -20.41 -16.50 5.39
C ILE A 99 -19.58 -15.51 6.19
N LEU A 100 -18.31 -15.85 6.42
CA LEU A 100 -17.35 -14.96 7.03
C LEU A 100 -16.68 -14.09 5.95
N LEU A 101 -17.07 -12.82 5.88
CA LEU A 101 -16.54 -11.85 4.89
C LEU A 101 -15.01 -11.70 4.92
N GLN A 102 -14.36 -12.04 6.04
CA GLN A 102 -12.91 -11.91 6.23
C GLN A 102 -12.13 -12.97 5.43
N ASP A 103 -12.70 -14.16 5.24
CA ASP A 103 -12.06 -15.25 4.49
C ASP A 103 -12.23 -15.09 2.98
N GLU A 104 -13.29 -14.41 2.55
CA GLU A 104 -13.55 -14.10 1.14
C GLU A 104 -12.56 -13.07 0.54
N LEU A 105 -11.87 -12.30 1.38
CA LEU A 105 -10.89 -11.26 1.00
C LEU A 105 -9.43 -11.75 1.02
N ARG A 106 -9.17 -13.03 1.35
CA ARG A 106 -7.82 -13.58 1.54
C ARG A 106 -7.15 -14.16 0.28
N MET A 107 -7.69 -13.90 -0.92
CA MET A 107 -7.08 -14.35 -2.18
C MET A 107 -5.99 -13.42 -2.69
#